data_AF-A0A939ZX31-F1
#
_entry.id   AF-A0A939ZX31-F1
#
_cell.length_a   1.000
_cell.length_b   1.000
_cell.length_c   1.000
_cell.angle_alpha   90.00
_cell.angle_beta   90.00
_cell.angle_gamma   90.00
#
_symmetry.space_group_name_H-M   'P 1'
#
loop_
_entity.id
_entity.type
_entity.pdbx_description
1 polymer ?
#
loop_
_entity_poly.entity_id
_entity_poly.type
_entity_poly.pdbx_seq_one_letter_code
_entity_poly.pdbx_strand_id
1 'polypeptide(L)'
;MKRLMLAIALLLCAGMLCASAASPAGEVAAADFGVTADGGTPCAAALQKAIDSLPAGGGVVRLPAGVMLLEKTVTIPQRTTLLGEGASWENTSSTFHVKHKDGPAFRMNSYSAVKGAAVYYPDNLTPEKMEKPDRYDPAFEIAGCNVSLEYINIDGAWVGVSSKYPEGSNAGQSLFSNINGFCHHRGFRMTGALDVNRYENIHFFPSRIAPLGDKAYAPHNLIAFEFGRQDGGTFNACFVICARGFFRQTLNPAPGVNESTLSLGYAFTDCWIEGVDFGFDFQGGMGFTILGCNVLVNGGGTGIRVRPEVIGFNGVIKDTQIRGYGQPFTGIDHDYSRKYWGGFYTDKLTISDCVIQDAAPAVRLGERAERVWIKDSLLMGIAGSPAVEIAKGARFFYVTDNIFQQRGGVKPLSDLSETADKLIEGNRIEKL
;
A
#
# COMPACT_ATOMS: atom_id res chain seq x y z
N MET A 1 21.70 84.62 -41.46
CA MET A 1 21.83 83.50 -42.41
C MET A 1 21.68 82.20 -41.62
N LYS A 2 20.50 81.56 -41.66
CA LYS A 2 20.25 80.23 -42.28
C LYS A 2 21.04 79.11 -41.55
N ARG A 3 20.49 78.13 -40.80
CA ARG A 3 19.30 77.23 -40.91
C ARG A 3 19.14 76.47 -39.56
N LEU A 4 17.94 76.33 -38.93
CA LEU A 4 16.82 75.39 -39.19
C LEU A 4 17.06 73.97 -38.61
N MET A 5 16.51 73.62 -37.43
CA MET A 5 15.27 72.84 -37.10
C MET A 5 15.29 71.31 -37.38
N LEU A 6 14.51 70.58 -36.54
CA LEU A 6 14.10 69.14 -36.51
C LEU A 6 15.03 68.17 -35.74
N ALA A 7 14.59 67.28 -34.83
CA ALA A 7 13.28 66.77 -34.40
C ALA A 7 13.41 66.24 -32.94
N ILE A 8 12.55 66.57 -31.97
CA ILE A 8 11.27 65.94 -31.56
C ILE A 8 11.27 64.40 -31.53
N ALA A 9 10.89 63.88 -30.35
CA ALA A 9 10.43 62.53 -29.98
C ALA A 9 11.50 61.51 -29.54
N LEU A 10 11.65 61.32 -28.22
CA LEU A 10 11.25 60.08 -27.54
C LEU A 10 11.37 60.26 -26.01
N LEU A 11 10.39 60.93 -25.42
CA LEU A 11 9.96 60.64 -24.05
C LEU A 11 8.82 59.64 -24.19
N LEU A 12 9.09 58.35 -24.01
CA LEU A 12 8.07 57.31 -23.92
C LEU A 12 8.60 56.13 -23.12
N CYS A 13 8.11 56.06 -21.88
CA CYS A 13 7.80 54.84 -21.14
C CYS A 13 8.85 53.73 -21.13
N ALA A 14 9.79 53.82 -20.18
CA ALA A 14 10.37 52.64 -19.54
C ALA A 14 9.32 52.00 -18.59
N GLY A 15 8.20 51.57 -19.16
CA GLY A 15 7.30 50.62 -18.53
C GLY A 15 7.70 49.24 -19.02
N MET A 16 8.64 48.60 -18.33
CA MET A 16 8.84 47.16 -18.48
C MET A 16 7.55 46.48 -18.03
N LEU A 17 6.65 46.25 -18.97
CA LEU A 17 5.61 45.25 -18.84
C LEU A 17 6.33 43.91 -18.72
N CYS A 18 6.37 43.36 -17.51
CA CYS A 18 6.46 41.93 -17.32
C CYS A 18 5.26 41.33 -18.07
N ALA A 19 5.48 40.91 -19.31
CA ALA A 19 4.54 40.06 -20.01
C ALA A 19 4.48 38.76 -19.21
N SER A 20 3.41 38.61 -18.41
CA SER A 20 2.99 37.32 -17.90
C SER A 20 2.90 36.39 -19.10
N ALA A 21 3.76 35.36 -19.11
CA ALA A 21 3.64 34.30 -20.09
C ALA A 21 2.25 33.69 -19.89
N ALA A 22 1.36 33.89 -20.88
CA ALA A 22 0.04 33.31 -20.83
C ALA A 22 0.20 31.80 -20.64
N SER A 23 -0.30 31.28 -19.52
CA SER A 23 -0.30 29.85 -19.24
C SER A 23 -0.94 29.11 -20.42
N PRO A 24 -0.37 27.98 -20.87
CA PRO A 24 -0.95 27.21 -21.96
C PRO A 24 -2.43 26.91 -21.67
N ALA A 25 -3.25 26.87 -22.72
CA ALA A 25 -4.69 26.63 -22.57
C ALA A 25 -4.94 25.36 -21.74
N GLY A 26 -5.63 25.50 -20.61
CA GLY A 26 -5.88 24.41 -19.68
C GLY A 26 -4.91 24.33 -18.49
N GLU A 27 -4.07 25.33 -18.26
CA GLU A 27 -3.21 25.42 -17.07
C GLU A 27 -3.41 26.75 -16.34
N VAL A 28 -3.57 26.71 -15.01
CA VAL A 28 -3.72 27.89 -14.16
C VAL A 28 -2.88 27.78 -12.90
N ALA A 29 -2.42 28.91 -12.34
CA ALA A 29 -1.80 28.94 -11.03
C ALA A 29 -2.86 29.11 -9.95
N ALA A 30 -2.84 28.28 -8.90
CA ALA A 30 -3.81 28.38 -7.81
C ALA A 30 -3.74 29.74 -7.08
N ALA A 31 -2.55 30.35 -7.05
CA ALA A 31 -2.31 31.67 -6.47
C ALA A 31 -3.14 32.77 -7.14
N ASP A 32 -3.41 32.67 -8.45
CA ASP A 32 -4.24 33.65 -9.18
C ASP A 32 -5.71 33.66 -8.71
N PHE A 33 -6.13 32.60 -8.01
CA PHE A 33 -7.47 32.44 -7.44
C PHE A 33 -7.51 32.70 -5.93
N GLY A 34 -6.39 33.15 -5.34
CA GLY A 34 -6.26 33.48 -3.93
C GLY A 34 -5.83 32.32 -3.04
N VAL A 35 -5.24 31.25 -3.59
CA VAL A 35 -4.61 30.20 -2.76
C VAL A 35 -3.32 30.75 -2.16
N THR A 36 -3.29 30.87 -0.84
CA THR A 36 -2.15 31.30 -0.04
C THR A 36 -1.47 30.11 0.62
N ALA A 37 -0.14 30.07 0.57
CA ALA A 37 0.67 28.99 1.11
C ALA A 37 1.45 29.43 2.38
N ASP A 38 0.78 30.17 3.27
CA ASP A 38 1.33 30.79 4.48
C ASP A 38 1.16 29.94 5.76
N GLY A 39 0.49 28.79 5.66
CA GLY A 39 0.20 27.86 6.75
C GLY A 39 -0.94 28.27 7.68
N GLY A 40 -1.57 29.43 7.45
CA GLY A 40 -2.59 29.99 8.35
C GLY A 40 -3.90 30.37 7.66
N THR A 41 -3.84 30.80 6.40
CA THR A 41 -5.00 31.28 5.67
C THR A 41 -5.75 30.11 5.01
N PRO A 42 -7.06 29.89 5.32
CA PRO A 42 -7.85 28.84 4.69
C PRO A 42 -7.91 28.98 3.17
N CYS A 43 -7.63 27.89 2.45
CA CYS A 43 -7.46 27.96 0.99
C CYS A 43 -8.37 27.02 0.20
N ALA A 44 -9.18 26.15 0.83
CA ALA A 44 -9.93 25.15 0.07
C ALA A 44 -10.95 25.79 -0.89
N ALA A 45 -11.62 26.88 -0.48
CA ALA A 45 -12.53 27.61 -1.36
C ALA A 45 -11.83 28.27 -2.57
N ALA A 46 -10.63 28.82 -2.38
CA ALA A 46 -9.83 29.42 -3.45
C ALA A 46 -9.30 28.34 -4.41
N LEU A 47 -8.86 27.20 -3.86
CA LEU A 47 -8.40 26.07 -4.65
C LEU A 47 -9.54 25.48 -5.49
N GLN A 48 -10.75 25.36 -4.94
CA GLN A 48 -11.91 24.93 -5.71
C GLN A 48 -12.23 25.90 -6.84
N LYS A 49 -12.11 27.22 -6.65
CA LYS A 49 -12.28 28.19 -7.73
C LYS A 49 -11.25 28.02 -8.86
N ALA A 50 -9.98 27.73 -8.51
CA ALA A 50 -8.96 27.45 -9.51
C ALA A 50 -9.31 26.20 -10.33
N ILE A 51 -9.75 25.14 -9.66
CA ILE A 51 -10.23 23.90 -10.30
C ILE A 51 -11.42 24.18 -11.22
N ASP A 52 -12.41 24.91 -10.73
CA ASP A 52 -13.67 25.20 -11.46
C ASP A 52 -13.45 26.16 -12.65
N SER A 53 -12.30 26.86 -12.70
CA SER A 53 -11.93 27.74 -13.82
C SER A 53 -11.42 26.98 -15.05
N LEU A 54 -11.06 25.70 -14.89
CA LEU A 54 -10.56 24.87 -15.98
C LEU A 54 -11.67 24.61 -17.01
N PRO A 55 -11.30 24.43 -18.30
CA PRO A 55 -12.28 24.10 -19.32
C PRO A 55 -12.88 22.70 -19.07
N ALA A 56 -14.02 22.41 -19.71
CA ALA A 56 -14.70 21.11 -19.59
C ALA A 56 -13.83 19.90 -19.97
N GLY A 57 -12.76 20.11 -20.75
CA GLY A 57 -11.77 19.08 -21.09
C GLY A 57 -10.86 18.68 -19.93
N GLY A 58 -10.87 19.41 -18.82
CA GLY A 58 -9.92 19.30 -17.72
C GLY A 58 -8.71 20.20 -17.91
N GLY A 59 -7.69 19.99 -17.07
CA GLY A 59 -6.51 20.84 -17.06
C GLY A 59 -5.64 20.65 -15.82
N VAL A 60 -4.69 21.56 -15.64
CA VAL A 60 -3.70 21.54 -14.57
C VAL A 60 -3.86 22.78 -13.70
N VAL A 61 -3.96 22.58 -12.39
CA VAL A 61 -3.82 23.63 -11.39
C VAL A 61 -2.44 23.49 -10.75
N ARG A 62 -1.57 24.49 -10.95
CA ARG A 62 -0.28 24.55 -10.27
C ARG A 62 -0.45 25.03 -8.84
N LEU A 63 0.06 24.24 -7.90
CA LEU A 63 0.06 24.58 -6.49
C LEU A 63 1.28 25.45 -6.18
N PRO A 64 1.15 26.51 -5.36
CA PRO A 64 2.30 27.25 -4.87
C PRO A 64 3.19 26.38 -3.95
N ALA A 65 4.46 26.75 -3.83
CA ALA A 65 5.30 26.31 -2.73
C ALA A 65 4.86 26.95 -1.40
N GLY A 66 4.97 26.20 -0.32
CA GLY A 66 4.58 26.58 1.03
C GLY A 66 3.49 25.67 1.60
N VAL A 67 2.83 26.15 2.66
CA VAL A 67 1.84 25.38 3.41
C VAL A 67 0.44 25.93 3.17
N MET A 68 -0.42 25.14 2.57
CA MET A 68 -1.81 25.45 2.25
C MET A 68 -2.74 24.87 3.31
N LEU A 69 -3.54 25.69 3.99
CA LEU A 69 -4.46 25.24 5.03
C LEU A 69 -5.80 24.78 4.44
N LEU A 70 -6.11 23.49 4.52
CA LEU A 70 -7.39 22.93 4.09
C LEU A 70 -8.37 22.88 5.25
N GLU A 71 -9.39 23.72 5.18
CA GLU A 71 -10.48 23.80 6.16
C GLU A 71 -11.70 22.92 5.82
N LYS A 72 -11.68 22.26 4.65
CA LYS A 72 -12.73 21.35 4.16
C LYS A 72 -12.22 20.54 2.97
N THR A 73 -12.96 19.48 2.62
CA THR A 73 -12.69 18.66 1.41
C THR A 73 -12.64 19.51 0.14
N VAL A 74 -11.66 19.20 -0.71
CA VAL A 74 -11.59 19.68 -2.11
C VAL A 74 -11.95 18.54 -3.05
N THR A 75 -12.87 18.78 -3.98
CA THR A 75 -13.25 17.77 -4.98
C THR A 75 -12.52 18.06 -6.28
N ILE A 76 -11.73 17.07 -6.73
CA ILE A 76 -11.02 17.11 -7.99
C ILE A 76 -11.90 16.41 -9.04
N PRO A 77 -12.46 17.16 -10.01
CA PRO A 77 -13.33 16.61 -11.03
C PRO A 77 -12.51 15.80 -12.04
N GLN A 78 -13.21 15.19 -12.99
CA GLN A 78 -12.55 14.37 -14.00
C GLN A 78 -11.52 15.17 -14.80
N ARG A 79 -10.45 14.50 -15.24
CA ARG A 79 -9.40 15.06 -16.13
C ARG A 79 -8.66 16.27 -15.56
N THR A 80 -8.71 16.47 -14.25
CA THR A 80 -8.04 17.58 -13.56
C THR A 80 -6.82 17.10 -12.81
N THR A 81 -5.70 17.81 -12.96
CA THR A 81 -4.45 17.55 -12.23
C THR A 81 -4.14 18.69 -11.28
N LEU A 82 -3.89 18.38 -10.01
CA LEU A 82 -3.17 19.28 -9.11
C LEU A 82 -1.68 18.97 -9.19
N LEU A 83 -0.87 19.96 -9.56
CA LEU A 83 0.57 19.81 -9.75
C LEU A 83 1.33 20.71 -8.79
N GLY A 84 1.95 20.13 -7.77
CA GLY A 84 2.88 20.83 -6.88
C GLY A 84 4.32 20.77 -7.39
N GLU A 85 5.24 21.29 -6.58
CA GLU A 85 6.67 21.39 -6.91
C GLU A 85 7.51 20.17 -6.51
N GLY A 86 6.86 19.01 -6.33
CA GLY A 86 7.51 17.75 -5.98
C GLY A 86 7.43 17.45 -4.48
N ALA A 87 7.25 16.16 -4.14
CA ALA A 87 7.24 15.70 -2.76
C ALA A 87 8.51 14.92 -2.42
N SER A 88 9.09 15.26 -1.28
CA SER A 88 10.09 14.45 -0.61
C SER A 88 9.63 14.26 0.83
N TRP A 89 10.01 13.15 1.48
CA TRP A 89 9.53 12.86 2.83
C TRP A 89 9.73 14.05 3.79
N GLU A 90 10.92 14.67 3.77
CA GLU A 90 11.30 15.69 4.76
C GLU A 90 11.08 17.13 4.30
N ASN A 91 10.90 17.35 2.99
CA ASN A 91 10.94 18.69 2.41
C ASN A 91 10.04 18.74 1.17
N THR A 92 8.75 18.48 1.35
CA THR A 92 7.79 18.68 0.26
C THR A 92 7.46 20.16 0.11
N SER A 93 7.70 20.71 -1.08
CA SER A 93 7.50 22.14 -1.34
C SER A 93 6.04 22.55 -1.27
N SER A 94 5.12 21.79 -1.87
CA SER A 94 3.67 22.07 -1.85
C SER A 94 2.98 21.19 -0.82
N THR A 95 2.69 21.72 0.36
CA THR A 95 2.15 20.94 1.48
C THR A 95 0.75 21.41 1.87
N PHE A 96 -0.18 20.48 2.08
CA PHE A 96 -1.51 20.75 2.61
C PHE A 96 -1.57 20.39 4.09
N HIS A 97 -1.93 21.35 4.96
CA HIS A 97 -2.31 21.09 6.35
C HIS A 97 -3.82 20.90 6.45
N VAL A 98 -4.26 19.69 6.78
CA VAL A 98 -5.67 19.36 6.94
C VAL A 98 -6.14 19.76 8.35
N LYS A 99 -7.14 20.65 8.42
CA LYS A 99 -7.69 21.21 9.67
C LYS A 99 -9.19 20.94 9.85
N HIS A 100 -9.72 19.95 9.12
CA HIS A 100 -11.10 19.49 9.26
C HIS A 100 -11.16 17.98 9.46
N LYS A 101 -12.29 17.50 9.98
CA LYS A 101 -12.59 16.08 10.18
C LYS A 101 -13.75 15.58 9.30
N ASP A 102 -14.51 16.50 8.70
CA ASP A 102 -15.67 16.17 7.88
C ASP A 102 -15.22 15.90 6.43
N GLY A 103 -15.18 14.63 6.03
CA GLY A 103 -14.80 14.21 4.68
C GLY A 103 -13.29 14.11 4.44
N PRO A 104 -12.90 13.54 3.28
CA PRO A 104 -11.50 13.38 2.91
C PRO A 104 -10.83 14.73 2.65
N ALA A 105 -9.49 14.81 2.65
CA ALA A 105 -8.81 16.04 2.22
C ALA A 105 -9.08 16.30 0.72
N PHE A 106 -8.91 15.25 -0.09
CA PHE A 106 -9.22 15.27 -1.51
C PHE A 106 -10.15 14.13 -1.91
N ARG A 107 -11.22 14.47 -2.65
CA ARG A 107 -12.05 13.51 -3.37
C ARG A 107 -11.68 13.52 -4.84
N MET A 108 -11.28 12.37 -5.38
CA MET A 108 -10.72 12.25 -6.72
C MET A 108 -11.65 11.48 -7.66
N ASN A 109 -12.08 12.12 -8.74
CA ASN A 109 -12.91 11.49 -9.78
C ASN A 109 -12.07 10.89 -10.92
N SER A 110 -12.72 10.22 -11.87
CA SER A 110 -12.01 9.50 -12.93
C SER A 110 -11.04 10.37 -13.72
N TYR A 111 -9.87 9.85 -14.08
CA TYR A 111 -8.83 10.58 -14.83
C TYR A 111 -8.27 11.82 -14.12
N SER A 112 -8.49 11.97 -12.82
CA SER A 112 -7.87 13.05 -12.04
C SER A 112 -6.51 12.65 -11.50
N ALA A 113 -5.68 13.64 -11.18
CA ALA A 113 -4.37 13.41 -10.58
C ALA A 113 -4.01 14.43 -9.50
N VAL A 114 -3.23 13.98 -8.52
CA VAL A 114 -2.43 14.86 -7.66
C VAL A 114 -0.99 14.43 -7.79
N LYS A 115 -0.10 15.39 -8.07
CA LYS A 115 1.32 15.13 -8.23
C LYS A 115 2.18 16.10 -7.44
N GLY A 116 3.22 15.60 -6.79
CA GLY A 116 4.27 16.43 -6.19
C GLY A 116 3.79 17.27 -5.01
N ALA A 117 2.95 16.71 -4.13
CA ALA A 117 2.38 17.41 -2.99
C ALA A 117 2.34 16.55 -1.73
N ALA A 118 2.26 17.20 -0.57
CA ALA A 118 2.12 16.54 0.73
C ALA A 118 0.75 16.80 1.36
N VAL A 119 0.24 15.85 2.15
CA VAL A 119 -1.01 16.00 2.93
C VAL A 119 -0.76 15.63 4.38
N TYR A 120 -0.74 16.64 5.25
CA TYR A 120 -0.32 16.55 6.65
C TYR A 120 -1.49 16.81 7.59
N TYR A 121 -1.54 16.05 8.66
CA TYR A 121 -2.52 16.17 9.74
C TYR A 121 -1.80 16.60 11.02
N PRO A 122 -1.43 17.89 11.15
CA PRO A 122 -0.61 18.36 12.27
C PRO A 122 -1.25 18.11 13.64
N ASP A 123 -2.59 18.17 13.72
CA ASP A 123 -3.31 17.95 14.98
C ASP A 123 -3.39 16.47 15.38
N ASN A 124 -3.04 15.57 14.46
CA ASN A 124 -2.90 14.13 14.69
C ASN A 124 -1.44 13.68 14.80
N LEU A 125 -0.51 14.65 14.83
CA LEU A 125 0.93 14.48 14.92
C LEU A 125 1.45 15.09 16.23
N THR A 126 0.95 14.59 17.36
CA THR A 126 1.42 14.96 18.71
C THR A 126 1.73 13.69 19.50
N PRO A 127 2.53 13.77 20.59
CA PRO A 127 2.81 12.61 21.41
C PRO A 127 1.56 11.90 21.93
N GLU A 128 0.53 12.65 22.35
CA GLU A 128 -0.74 12.07 22.75
C GLU A 128 -1.40 11.28 21.59
N LYS A 129 -1.38 11.85 20.38
CA LYS A 129 -1.98 11.24 19.20
C LYS A 129 -1.20 10.07 18.64
N MET A 130 0.07 9.89 18.99
CA MET A 130 0.79 8.66 18.66
C MET A 130 0.28 7.46 19.44
N GLU A 131 -0.21 7.64 20.67
CA GLU A 131 -0.88 6.57 21.45
C GLU A 131 -2.36 6.46 21.12
N LYS A 132 -3.04 7.60 20.96
CA LYS A 132 -4.50 7.70 20.79
C LYS A 132 -4.84 8.64 19.62
N PRO A 133 -4.61 8.21 18.38
CA PRO A 133 -4.88 9.04 17.21
C PRO A 133 -6.37 9.32 17.06
N ASP A 134 -6.67 10.50 16.55
CA ASP A 134 -8.00 10.84 16.10
C ASP A 134 -8.31 10.11 14.79
N ARG A 135 -9.57 9.70 14.64
CA ARG A 135 -10.09 9.14 13.40
C ARG A 135 -10.45 10.28 12.46
N TYR A 136 -9.86 10.25 11.28
CA TYR A 136 -10.18 11.13 10.15
C TYR A 136 -10.70 10.28 9.00
N ASP A 137 -11.50 10.89 8.15
CA ASP A 137 -11.70 10.38 6.80
C ASP A 137 -10.37 10.35 6.03
N PRO A 138 -10.27 9.55 4.95
CA PRO A 138 -9.01 9.34 4.23
C PRO A 138 -8.39 10.64 3.68
N ALA A 139 -7.06 10.70 3.56
CA ALA A 139 -6.41 11.84 2.88
C ALA A 139 -6.86 11.94 1.42
N PHE A 140 -6.89 10.80 0.74
CA PHE A 140 -7.42 10.70 -0.62
C PHE A 140 -8.55 9.67 -0.68
N GLU A 141 -9.74 10.13 -1.07
CA GLU A 141 -10.86 9.27 -1.45
C GLU A 141 -10.88 9.10 -2.97
N ILE A 142 -10.72 7.85 -3.42
CA ILE A 142 -10.79 7.48 -4.83
C ILE A 142 -12.25 7.18 -5.19
N ALA A 143 -12.85 8.09 -5.95
CA ALA A 143 -14.25 8.05 -6.37
C ALA A 143 -14.44 7.75 -7.86
N GLY A 144 -13.39 7.36 -8.59
CA GLY A 144 -13.47 6.97 -10.00
C GLY A 144 -12.25 6.18 -10.50
N CYS A 145 -12.28 5.78 -11.78
CA CYS A 145 -11.22 4.99 -12.41
C CYS A 145 -10.08 5.85 -12.97
N ASN A 146 -8.91 5.25 -13.22
CA ASN A 146 -7.77 5.93 -13.83
C ASN A 146 -7.32 7.17 -13.04
N VAL A 147 -7.39 7.11 -11.71
CA VAL A 147 -6.81 8.16 -10.85
C VAL A 147 -5.30 7.99 -10.78
N SER A 148 -4.56 9.09 -10.72
CA SER A 148 -3.11 9.07 -10.48
C SER A 148 -2.70 9.83 -9.22
N LEU A 149 -1.98 9.16 -8.32
CA LEU A 149 -1.26 9.81 -7.21
C LEU A 149 0.22 9.53 -7.38
N GLU A 150 0.99 10.60 -7.63
CA GLU A 150 2.42 10.47 -7.95
C GLU A 150 3.26 11.45 -7.14
N TYR A 151 4.35 10.98 -6.53
CA TYR A 151 5.21 11.83 -5.69
C TYR A 151 4.39 12.51 -4.59
N ILE A 152 3.85 11.70 -3.68
CA ILE A 152 3.00 12.17 -2.60
C ILE A 152 3.65 11.85 -1.26
N ASN A 153 3.63 12.81 -0.33
CA ASN A 153 3.94 12.54 1.07
C ASN A 153 2.67 12.62 1.93
N ILE A 154 2.41 11.64 2.78
CA ILE A 154 1.25 11.60 3.68
C ILE A 154 1.75 11.52 5.11
N ASP A 155 1.36 12.44 6.00
CA ASP A 155 1.81 12.38 7.39
C ASP A 155 0.67 12.62 8.39
N GLY A 156 0.55 11.74 9.37
CA GLY A 156 -0.46 11.80 10.43
C GLY A 156 -1.88 11.43 10.02
N ALA A 157 -2.10 10.96 8.78
CA ALA A 157 -3.43 10.54 8.33
C ALA A 157 -3.91 9.31 9.11
N TRP A 158 -5.22 9.23 9.38
CA TRP A 158 -5.81 7.99 9.89
C TRP A 158 -5.77 6.89 8.82
N VAL A 159 -6.26 7.22 7.62
CA VAL A 159 -6.13 6.42 6.39
C VAL A 159 -5.50 7.30 5.31
N GLY A 160 -4.46 6.83 4.64
CA GLY A 160 -3.85 7.56 3.52
C GLY A 160 -4.77 7.62 2.30
N VAL A 161 -5.05 6.46 1.70
CA VAL A 161 -5.86 6.34 0.48
C VAL A 161 -6.97 5.32 0.70
N SER A 162 -8.20 5.64 0.29
CA SER A 162 -9.31 4.70 0.32
C SER A 162 -10.15 4.80 -0.94
N SER A 163 -10.70 3.68 -1.43
CA SER A 163 -11.82 3.75 -2.37
C SER A 163 -13.08 4.16 -1.61
N LYS A 164 -13.99 4.84 -2.31
CA LYS A 164 -15.35 5.07 -1.83
C LYS A 164 -16.14 3.78 -1.99
N TYR A 165 -16.48 3.10 -0.90
CA TYR A 165 -17.25 1.86 -0.93
C TYR A 165 -18.09 1.75 0.35
N PRO A 166 -19.32 1.19 0.31
CA PRO A 166 -20.01 0.57 -0.83
C PRO A 166 -20.64 1.58 -1.82
N GLU A 167 -20.65 2.87 -1.45
CA GLU A 167 -21.44 3.92 -2.09
C GLU A 167 -20.67 4.68 -3.20
N GLY A 168 -19.67 4.04 -3.79
CA GLY A 168 -18.77 4.67 -4.77
C GLY A 168 -18.56 3.88 -6.04
N SER A 169 -18.14 4.61 -7.07
CA SER A 169 -17.80 4.14 -8.40
C SER A 169 -16.57 3.22 -8.38
N ASN A 170 -16.44 2.37 -9.40
CA ASN A 170 -15.24 1.60 -9.67
C ASN A 170 -13.97 2.48 -9.53
N ALA A 171 -12.98 2.02 -8.74
CA ALA A 171 -11.69 2.67 -8.50
C ALA A 171 -10.52 2.02 -9.29
N GLY A 172 -10.84 1.36 -10.40
CA GLY A 172 -9.94 0.59 -11.25
C GLY A 172 -8.93 1.40 -12.05
N GLN A 173 -7.92 0.69 -12.59
CA GLN A 173 -6.92 1.21 -13.54
C GLN A 173 -6.05 2.36 -13.01
N SER A 174 -6.11 2.63 -11.70
CA SER A 174 -5.40 3.72 -11.04
C SER A 174 -3.90 3.44 -10.91
N LEU A 175 -3.11 4.51 -10.92
CA LEU A 175 -1.66 4.49 -10.67
C LEU A 175 -1.36 5.19 -9.35
N PHE A 176 -0.67 4.49 -8.47
CA PHE A 176 -0.17 5.02 -7.21
C PHE A 176 1.35 4.82 -7.22
N SER A 177 2.13 5.90 -7.35
CA SER A 177 3.58 5.81 -7.58
C SER A 177 4.38 6.81 -6.75
N ASN A 178 5.49 6.37 -6.17
CA ASN A 178 6.37 7.23 -5.35
C ASN A 178 5.62 7.91 -4.19
N ILE A 179 4.88 7.12 -3.43
CA ILE A 179 4.12 7.60 -2.27
C ILE A 179 4.87 7.19 -1.02
N ASN A 180 5.10 8.12 -0.11
CA ASN A 180 5.73 7.80 1.15
C ASN A 180 5.01 8.50 2.29
N GLY A 181 4.95 7.90 3.45
CA GLY A 181 4.33 8.58 4.57
C GLY A 181 4.22 7.79 5.87
N PHE A 182 3.66 8.45 6.86
CA PHE A 182 3.16 7.80 8.07
C PHE A 182 1.64 7.92 8.12
N CYS A 183 0.99 6.80 8.39
CA CYS A 183 -0.44 6.74 8.66
C CYS A 183 -0.65 5.99 9.97
N HIS A 184 -1.70 6.32 10.71
CA HIS A 184 -1.98 5.68 12.00
C HIS A 184 -2.61 4.29 11.84
N HIS A 185 -3.52 4.13 10.87
CA HIS A 185 -4.36 2.93 10.78
C HIS A 185 -4.23 2.20 9.44
N ARG A 186 -4.32 2.88 8.30
CA ARG A 186 -4.12 2.25 6.99
C ARG A 186 -3.32 3.14 6.06
N GLY A 187 -2.37 2.56 5.33
CA GLY A 187 -1.79 3.23 4.18
C GLY A 187 -2.83 3.32 3.05
N PHE A 188 -3.24 2.15 2.55
CA PHE A 188 -4.28 1.98 1.55
C PHE A 188 -5.39 1.07 2.09
N ARG A 189 -6.64 1.50 1.91
CA ARG A 189 -7.84 0.70 2.17
C ARG A 189 -8.72 0.67 0.93
N MET A 190 -8.53 -0.34 0.07
CA MET A 190 -9.18 -0.39 -1.23
C MET A 190 -10.11 -1.60 -1.34
N THR A 191 -11.32 -1.38 -1.81
CA THR A 191 -12.29 -2.45 -2.12
C THR A 191 -13.20 -2.00 -3.26
N GLY A 192 -13.64 -2.94 -4.10
CA GLY A 192 -14.53 -2.67 -5.22
C GLY A 192 -13.89 -1.97 -6.42
N ALA A 193 -12.56 -1.94 -6.51
CA ALA A 193 -11.86 -1.62 -7.75
C ALA A 193 -11.96 -2.83 -8.70
N LEU A 194 -12.78 -2.67 -9.72
CA LEU A 194 -12.82 -3.53 -10.89
C LEU A 194 -11.69 -3.08 -11.82
N ASP A 195 -11.06 -3.98 -12.58
CA ASP A 195 -9.76 -3.79 -13.24
C ASP A 195 -8.55 -3.64 -12.30
N VAL A 196 -7.35 -3.59 -12.90
CA VAL A 196 -6.06 -3.72 -12.18
C VAL A 196 -5.47 -2.35 -11.84
N ASN A 197 -5.17 -2.14 -10.54
CA ASN A 197 -4.42 -0.99 -10.05
C ASN A 197 -2.91 -1.29 -9.96
N ARG A 198 -2.08 -0.23 -10.06
CA ARG A 198 -0.62 -0.28 -9.95
C ARG A 198 -0.15 0.49 -8.71
N TYR A 199 0.63 -0.18 -7.85
CA TYR A 199 1.17 0.34 -6.60
C TYR A 199 2.69 0.23 -6.66
N GLU A 200 3.37 1.36 -6.88
CA GLU A 200 4.79 1.39 -7.22
C GLU A 200 5.55 2.29 -6.26
N ASN A 201 6.63 1.78 -5.66
CA ASN A 201 7.49 2.56 -4.78
C ASN A 201 6.70 3.27 -3.66
N ILE A 202 5.89 2.50 -2.91
CA ILE A 202 5.05 3.00 -1.83
C ILE A 202 5.60 2.61 -0.47
N HIS A 203 6.02 3.58 0.35
CA HIS A 203 6.83 3.35 1.55
C HIS A 203 6.18 3.94 2.80
N PHE A 204 5.85 3.11 3.79
CA PHE A 204 5.34 3.56 5.08
C PHE A 204 6.36 3.38 6.21
N PHE A 205 6.67 4.47 6.91
CA PHE A 205 7.63 4.48 8.03
C PHE A 205 6.94 4.80 9.34
N PRO A 206 7.59 4.58 10.49
CA PRO A 206 7.06 4.98 11.79
C PRO A 206 7.04 6.51 11.86
N SER A 207 6.16 7.04 12.71
CA SER A 207 6.17 8.47 13.01
C SER A 207 7.53 8.89 13.56
N ARG A 208 7.91 10.15 13.29
CA ARG A 208 9.10 10.78 13.89
C ARG A 208 8.84 11.29 15.30
N ILE A 209 7.57 11.29 15.71
CA ILE A 209 7.10 11.84 16.97
C ILE A 209 6.95 10.68 17.95
N ALA A 210 7.56 10.82 19.14
CA ALA A 210 7.39 9.87 20.23
C ALA A 210 5.99 9.97 20.85
N PRO A 211 5.45 8.93 21.49
CA PRO A 211 6.06 7.62 21.73
C PRO A 211 6.22 6.77 20.48
N LEU A 212 7.27 5.96 20.52
CA LEU A 212 7.56 4.86 19.59
C LEU A 212 7.44 3.53 20.36
N GLY A 213 7.43 2.41 19.65
CA GLY A 213 7.37 1.08 20.26
C GLY A 213 5.99 0.77 20.86
N ASP A 214 5.95 0.04 21.97
CA ASP A 214 4.73 -0.63 22.46
C ASP A 214 3.56 0.29 22.81
N LYS A 215 3.84 1.55 23.17
CA LYS A 215 2.79 2.55 23.47
C LYS A 215 2.19 3.17 22.22
N ALA A 216 2.90 3.13 21.10
CA ALA A 216 2.44 3.72 19.85
C ALA A 216 1.29 2.88 19.27
N TYR A 217 0.29 3.57 18.72
CA TYR A 217 -0.87 2.93 18.10
C TYR A 217 -0.50 2.14 16.83
N ALA A 218 0.34 2.74 15.98
CA ALA A 218 0.59 2.25 14.62
C ALA A 218 1.26 0.85 14.55
N PRO A 219 2.29 0.51 15.35
CA PRO A 219 2.89 -0.83 15.31
C PRO A 219 1.89 -1.98 15.53
N HIS A 220 0.78 -1.72 16.24
CA HIS A 220 -0.24 -2.73 16.55
C HIS A 220 -1.48 -2.66 15.63
N ASN A 221 -1.60 -1.61 14.81
CA ASN A 221 -2.82 -1.32 14.07
C ASN A 221 -2.62 -0.94 12.60
N LEU A 222 -1.50 -0.33 12.22
CA LEU A 222 -1.20 0.08 10.86
C LEU A 222 -1.06 -1.15 9.95
N ILE A 223 -1.86 -1.19 8.89
CA ILE A 223 -1.67 -2.11 7.77
C ILE A 223 -1.40 -1.27 6.53
N ALA A 224 -0.26 -1.50 5.86
CA ALA A 224 0.12 -0.70 4.70
C ALA A 224 -0.91 -0.83 3.55
N PHE A 225 -1.38 -2.04 3.29
CA PHE A 225 -2.38 -2.33 2.26
C PHE A 225 -3.44 -3.30 2.81
N GLU A 226 -4.67 -2.83 3.04
CA GLU A 226 -5.79 -3.69 3.45
C GLU A 226 -6.91 -3.66 2.41
N PHE A 227 -7.06 -4.76 1.67
CA PHE A 227 -7.91 -4.81 0.51
C PHE A 227 -9.11 -5.75 0.70
N GLY A 228 -10.26 -5.36 0.18
CA GLY A 228 -11.43 -6.22 0.03
C GLY A 228 -11.40 -6.98 -1.30
N ARG A 229 -12.57 -7.19 -1.91
CA ARG A 229 -12.69 -7.70 -3.27
C ARG A 229 -12.12 -6.69 -4.26
N GLN A 230 -11.23 -7.15 -5.14
CA GLN A 230 -10.66 -6.38 -6.26
C GLN A 230 -10.56 -7.28 -7.49
N ASP A 231 -10.53 -6.75 -8.70
CA ASP A 231 -10.11 -7.59 -9.84
C ASP A 231 -8.62 -7.89 -9.74
N GLY A 232 -7.77 -6.93 -9.36
CA GLY A 232 -6.39 -7.24 -9.00
C GLY A 232 -5.52 -6.05 -8.64
N GLY A 233 -4.27 -6.31 -8.31
CA GLY A 233 -3.28 -5.28 -7.99
C GLY A 233 -1.84 -5.73 -8.21
N THR A 234 -1.03 -4.84 -8.77
CA THR A 234 0.43 -5.05 -8.91
C THR A 234 1.17 -4.15 -7.93
N PHE A 235 2.12 -4.71 -7.21
CA PHE A 235 2.90 -4.06 -6.17
C PHE A 235 4.37 -4.25 -6.47
N ASN A 236 5.09 -3.14 -6.62
CA ASN A 236 6.50 -3.17 -6.98
C ASN A 236 7.31 -2.23 -6.09
N ALA A 237 8.39 -2.73 -5.50
CA ALA A 237 9.31 -1.96 -4.66
C ALA A 237 8.62 -1.22 -3.48
N CYS A 238 7.59 -1.84 -2.89
CA CYS A 238 6.89 -1.27 -1.73
C CYS A 238 7.60 -1.61 -0.42
N PHE A 239 7.48 -0.73 0.57
CA PHE A 239 8.17 -0.85 1.85
C PHE A 239 7.24 -0.56 3.04
N VAL A 240 7.43 -1.30 4.14
CA VAL A 240 6.88 -0.91 5.44
C VAL A 240 7.83 -1.31 6.58
N ILE A 241 7.90 -0.47 7.62
CA ILE A 241 8.60 -0.81 8.86
C ILE A 241 7.81 -0.43 10.12
N CYS A 242 7.89 -1.27 11.17
CA CYS A 242 7.22 -1.12 12.46
C CYS A 242 5.71 -0.83 12.36
N ALA A 243 5.03 -1.65 11.56
CA ALA A 243 3.58 -1.65 11.41
C ALA A 243 3.01 -2.99 11.87
N ARG A 244 1.68 -3.10 11.98
CA ARG A 244 1.05 -4.40 12.27
C ARG A 244 1.28 -5.39 11.13
N GLY A 245 1.14 -4.93 9.90
CA GLY A 245 1.42 -5.76 8.74
C GLY A 245 1.53 -5.01 7.42
N PHE A 246 2.06 -5.70 6.41
CA PHE A 246 2.23 -5.12 5.09
C PHE A 246 0.97 -5.24 4.25
N PHE A 247 0.55 -6.46 3.92
CA PHE A 247 -0.62 -6.71 3.07
C PHE A 247 -1.64 -7.60 3.75
N ARG A 248 -2.92 -7.21 3.69
CA ARG A 248 -4.06 -8.04 4.06
C ARG A 248 -5.10 -8.03 2.96
N GLN A 249 -5.49 -9.20 2.49
CA GLN A 249 -6.73 -9.39 1.77
C GLN A 249 -7.79 -9.94 2.74
N THR A 250 -8.91 -9.24 2.82
CA THR A 250 -10.02 -9.54 3.73
C THR A 250 -11.10 -10.38 3.06
N LEU A 251 -11.89 -11.09 3.87
CA LEU A 251 -13.04 -11.89 3.41
C LEU A 251 -14.15 -11.08 2.72
N ASN A 252 -14.11 -9.74 2.78
CA ASN A 252 -15.24 -8.87 2.45
C ASN A 252 -15.86 -9.19 1.08
N PRO A 253 -17.10 -9.70 1.04
CA PRO A 253 -17.84 -9.78 -0.20
C PRO A 253 -18.24 -8.37 -0.65
N ALA A 254 -18.55 -8.23 -1.94
CA ALA A 254 -19.26 -7.04 -2.43
C ALA A 254 -20.55 -6.80 -1.57
N PRO A 255 -21.03 -5.55 -1.41
CA PRO A 255 -22.18 -5.26 -0.56
C PRO A 255 -23.40 -5.98 -1.15
N GLY A 256 -24.16 -6.69 -0.31
CA GLY A 256 -25.31 -7.47 -0.77
C GLY A 256 -24.96 -8.81 -1.41
N VAL A 257 -23.69 -9.21 -1.44
CA VAL A 257 -23.28 -10.55 -1.88
C VAL A 257 -23.00 -11.41 -0.64
N ASN A 258 -23.76 -12.48 -0.47
CA ASN A 258 -23.59 -13.44 0.64
C ASN A 258 -22.60 -14.57 0.33
N GLU A 259 -22.02 -14.56 -0.88
CA GLU A 259 -21.11 -15.59 -1.37
C GLU A 259 -19.66 -15.07 -1.50
N SER A 260 -18.70 -15.99 -1.44
CA SER A 260 -17.29 -15.69 -1.70
C SER A 260 -17.16 -15.10 -3.11
N THR A 261 -16.58 -13.91 -3.23
CA THR A 261 -16.27 -13.31 -4.52
C THR A 261 -14.77 -13.33 -4.75
N LEU A 262 -14.37 -13.96 -5.84
CA LEU A 262 -12.95 -14.09 -6.21
C LEU A 262 -12.38 -12.74 -6.63
N SER A 263 -11.20 -12.42 -6.11
CA SER A 263 -10.28 -11.48 -6.75
C SER A 263 -9.46 -12.21 -7.81
N LEU A 264 -9.17 -11.60 -8.97
CA LEU A 264 -8.41 -12.29 -10.03
C LEU A 264 -6.96 -12.54 -9.57
N GLY A 265 -6.33 -11.55 -8.95
CA GLY A 265 -5.13 -11.81 -8.15
C GLY A 265 -4.25 -10.60 -7.85
N TYR A 266 -3.20 -10.87 -7.08
CA TYR A 266 -2.23 -9.87 -6.63
C TYR A 266 -0.80 -10.29 -6.98
N ALA A 267 0.00 -9.36 -7.49
CA ALA A 267 1.43 -9.62 -7.78
C ALA A 267 2.29 -8.67 -6.95
N PHE A 268 3.21 -9.22 -6.17
CA PHE A 268 4.15 -8.49 -5.33
C PHE A 268 5.57 -8.82 -5.78
N THR A 269 6.36 -7.79 -6.10
CA THR A 269 7.74 -7.94 -6.56
C THR A 269 8.65 -6.96 -5.82
N ASP A 270 9.80 -7.44 -5.35
CA ASP A 270 10.86 -6.64 -4.73
C ASP A 270 10.38 -5.79 -3.53
N CYS A 271 9.39 -6.26 -2.80
CA CYS A 271 8.88 -5.58 -1.61
C CYS A 271 9.73 -5.90 -0.38
N TRP A 272 9.85 -4.93 0.53
CA TRP A 272 10.66 -5.05 1.73
C TRP A 272 9.85 -4.69 2.98
N ILE A 273 9.73 -5.66 3.89
CA ILE A 273 8.79 -5.61 5.01
C ILE A 273 9.56 -5.86 6.30
N GLU A 274 9.45 -4.96 7.28
CA GLU A 274 10.24 -5.03 8.51
C GLU A 274 9.46 -4.77 9.80
N GLY A 275 9.76 -5.57 10.84
CA GLY A 275 9.27 -5.32 12.19
C GLY A 275 7.75 -5.40 12.29
N VAL A 276 7.15 -6.35 11.58
CA VAL A 276 5.70 -6.52 11.49
C VAL A 276 5.21 -7.79 12.20
N ASP A 277 3.95 -7.82 12.61
CA ASP A 277 3.32 -9.06 13.12
C ASP A 277 2.99 -10.02 11.98
N PHE A 278 2.74 -9.49 10.78
CA PHE A 278 2.64 -10.30 9.58
C PHE A 278 3.06 -9.56 8.31
N GLY A 279 3.76 -10.24 7.40
CA GLY A 279 4.05 -9.69 6.08
C GLY A 279 2.80 -9.71 5.20
N PHE A 280 2.27 -10.90 4.95
CA PHE A 280 1.11 -11.10 4.09
C PHE A 280 0.03 -11.90 4.81
N ASP A 281 -1.23 -11.50 4.64
CA ASP A 281 -2.39 -12.15 5.25
C ASP A 281 -3.53 -12.28 4.22
N PHE A 282 -3.70 -13.47 3.67
CA PHE A 282 -4.70 -13.77 2.64
C PHE A 282 -5.86 -14.55 3.25
N GLN A 283 -7.06 -13.97 3.28
CA GLN A 283 -8.22 -14.56 3.97
C GLN A 283 -9.40 -14.93 3.04
N GLY A 284 -9.68 -14.11 2.02
CA GLY A 284 -10.73 -14.32 1.03
C GLY A 284 -10.30 -15.24 -0.13
N GLY A 285 -11.02 -15.16 -1.26
CA GLY A 285 -10.71 -15.93 -2.46
C GLY A 285 -9.87 -15.13 -3.47
N MET A 286 -8.65 -15.58 -3.79
CA MET A 286 -7.79 -14.89 -4.76
C MET A 286 -6.65 -15.76 -5.30
N GLY A 287 -6.04 -15.34 -6.41
CA GLY A 287 -4.68 -15.73 -6.79
C GLY A 287 -3.65 -14.75 -6.28
N PHE A 288 -2.40 -15.19 -6.14
CA PHE A 288 -1.31 -14.28 -5.80
C PHE A 288 0.05 -14.77 -6.23
N THR A 289 0.99 -13.84 -6.37
CA THR A 289 2.40 -14.11 -6.59
C THR A 289 3.23 -13.18 -5.71
N ILE A 290 4.15 -13.74 -4.92
CA ILE A 290 5.13 -13.02 -4.12
C ILE A 290 6.51 -13.42 -4.66
N LEU A 291 7.25 -12.48 -5.25
CA LEU A 291 8.53 -12.70 -5.91
C LEU A 291 9.60 -11.77 -5.33
N GLY A 292 10.75 -12.32 -4.93
CA GLY A 292 11.90 -11.49 -4.55
C GLY A 292 11.71 -10.65 -3.28
N CYS A 293 10.70 -10.95 -2.46
CA CYS A 293 10.36 -10.13 -1.29
C CYS A 293 11.23 -10.47 -0.08
N ASN A 294 11.42 -9.48 0.80
CA ASN A 294 12.09 -9.64 2.09
C ASN A 294 11.11 -9.37 3.23
N VAL A 295 10.97 -10.32 4.15
CA VAL A 295 10.02 -10.24 5.27
C VAL A 295 10.76 -10.45 6.59
N LEU A 296 10.80 -9.42 7.43
CA LEU A 296 11.30 -9.50 8.81
C LEU A 296 10.12 -9.33 9.76
N VAL A 297 9.79 -10.38 10.51
CA VAL A 297 8.65 -10.41 11.43
C VAL A 297 9.05 -10.31 12.90
N ASN A 298 8.16 -9.79 13.73
CA ASN A 298 8.32 -9.76 15.18
C ASN A 298 8.17 -11.17 15.78
N GLY A 299 8.71 -11.36 17.00
CA GLY A 299 8.41 -12.56 17.78
C GLY A 299 6.91 -12.72 18.01
N GLY A 300 6.40 -13.94 17.88
CA GLY A 300 4.97 -14.28 17.85
C GLY A 300 4.28 -14.02 16.51
N GLY A 301 4.97 -13.40 15.55
CA GLY A 301 4.44 -13.04 14.24
C GLY A 301 4.42 -14.20 13.23
N THR A 302 3.96 -13.89 12.02
CA THR A 302 3.95 -14.84 10.89
C THR A 302 4.37 -14.15 9.60
N GLY A 303 5.38 -14.65 8.90
CA GLY A 303 5.84 -14.07 7.63
C GLY A 303 4.71 -13.96 6.61
N ILE A 304 4.13 -15.10 6.24
CA ILE A 304 3.05 -15.18 5.26
C ILE A 304 1.94 -16.10 5.80
N ARG A 305 0.74 -15.56 5.96
CA ARG A 305 -0.49 -16.30 6.30
C ARG A 305 -1.32 -16.48 5.04
N VAL A 306 -1.45 -17.72 4.60
CA VAL A 306 -2.29 -18.12 3.47
C VAL A 306 -3.47 -18.89 4.03
N ARG A 307 -4.50 -18.16 4.48
CA ARG A 307 -5.74 -18.76 5.00
C ARG A 307 -7.00 -18.42 4.19
N PRO A 308 -6.95 -18.61 2.86
CA PRO A 308 -8.04 -18.22 1.98
C PRO A 308 -9.22 -19.17 2.10
N GLU A 309 -10.33 -18.77 1.50
CA GLU A 309 -11.45 -19.66 1.21
C GLU A 309 -11.18 -20.53 -0.02
N VAL A 310 -10.39 -19.98 -0.96
CA VAL A 310 -9.94 -20.62 -2.19
C VAL A 310 -8.72 -19.87 -2.74
N ILE A 311 -7.72 -20.60 -3.25
CA ILE A 311 -6.65 -20.01 -4.07
C ILE A 311 -7.10 -20.05 -5.53
N GLY A 312 -7.67 -18.95 -6.02
CA GLY A 312 -8.06 -18.84 -7.42
C GLY A 312 -6.83 -18.65 -8.30
N PHE A 313 -6.77 -19.23 -9.50
CA PHE A 313 -5.72 -18.92 -10.49
C PHE A 313 -4.25 -19.11 -10.03
N ASN A 314 -4.00 -19.97 -9.03
CA ASN A 314 -2.68 -20.28 -8.43
C ASN A 314 -2.16 -19.26 -7.39
N GLY A 315 -1.38 -19.76 -6.44
CA GLY A 315 -0.64 -19.02 -5.43
C GLY A 315 0.84 -19.37 -5.52
N VAL A 316 1.70 -18.35 -5.62
CA VAL A 316 3.16 -18.54 -5.77
C VAL A 316 3.90 -17.68 -4.77
N ILE A 317 4.83 -18.28 -4.05
CA ILE A 317 5.82 -17.63 -3.19
C ILE A 317 7.18 -18.12 -3.70
N LYS A 318 7.97 -17.21 -4.27
CA LYS A 318 9.24 -17.53 -4.90
C LYS A 318 10.32 -16.52 -4.55
N ASP A 319 11.58 -16.99 -4.45
CA ASP A 319 12.76 -16.13 -4.23
C ASP A 319 12.59 -15.20 -3.00
N THR A 320 11.81 -15.64 -2.01
CA THR A 320 11.38 -14.81 -0.88
C THR A 320 12.14 -15.18 0.38
N GLN A 321 12.63 -14.18 1.10
CA GLN A 321 13.36 -14.34 2.36
C GLN A 321 12.47 -13.99 3.54
N ILE A 322 12.43 -14.86 4.55
CA ILE A 322 11.65 -14.65 5.78
C ILE A 322 12.56 -14.86 7.00
N ARG A 323 12.62 -13.85 7.88
CA ARG A 323 13.45 -13.82 9.08
C ARG A 323 12.68 -13.22 10.26
N GLY A 324 13.16 -13.42 11.47
CA GLY A 324 12.58 -12.84 12.68
C GLY A 324 13.50 -11.80 13.34
N TYR A 325 12.92 -10.70 13.84
CA TYR A 325 13.56 -9.83 14.85
C TYR A 325 13.60 -10.50 16.24
N GLY A 326 12.85 -11.58 16.43
CA GLY A 326 12.80 -12.39 17.65
C GLY A 326 12.17 -13.76 17.40
N GLN A 327 12.31 -14.65 18.38
CA GLN A 327 11.79 -16.02 18.38
C GLN A 327 10.71 -16.18 19.47
N PRO A 328 9.73 -17.10 19.32
CA PRO A 328 9.44 -17.88 18.11
C PRO A 328 8.66 -17.04 17.09
N PHE A 329 8.69 -17.39 15.81
CA PHE A 329 7.76 -16.87 14.79
C PHE A 329 7.47 -17.97 13.76
N THR A 330 6.38 -17.87 13.01
CA THR A 330 6.10 -18.82 11.90
C THR A 330 6.51 -18.22 10.56
N GLY A 331 7.19 -18.97 9.71
CA GLY A 331 7.59 -18.48 8.38
C GLY A 331 6.40 -18.31 7.45
N ILE A 332 5.90 -19.44 6.93
CA ILE A 332 4.69 -19.52 6.10
C ILE A 332 3.69 -20.44 6.80
N ASP A 333 2.46 -19.96 6.96
CA ASP A 333 1.35 -20.75 7.50
C ASP A 333 0.22 -20.84 6.47
N HIS A 334 -0.09 -22.06 6.04
CA HIS A 334 -1.16 -22.31 5.08
C HIS A 334 -2.21 -23.26 5.63
N ASP A 335 -3.46 -22.82 5.64
CA ASP A 335 -4.63 -23.64 5.98
C ASP A 335 -5.90 -23.00 5.45
N TYR A 336 -6.76 -23.73 4.74
CA TYR A 336 -8.00 -23.15 4.22
C TYR A 336 -8.98 -22.80 5.37
N SER A 337 -9.54 -21.59 5.35
CA SER A 337 -10.47 -21.10 6.38
C SER A 337 -11.84 -21.78 6.30
N ARG A 338 -12.32 -21.98 5.07
CA ARG A 338 -13.45 -22.81 4.69
C ARG A 338 -13.16 -23.42 3.32
N LYS A 339 -13.50 -24.69 3.11
CA LYS A 339 -13.39 -25.28 1.77
C LYS A 339 -14.64 -24.93 0.98
N TYR A 340 -14.62 -23.78 0.32
CA TYR A 340 -15.67 -23.37 -0.61
C TYR A 340 -15.23 -23.74 -2.04
N TRP A 341 -16.17 -24.25 -2.83
CA TRP A 341 -16.05 -24.62 -4.26
C TRP A 341 -15.43 -25.98 -4.63
N GLY A 342 -16.23 -26.81 -5.29
CA GLY A 342 -15.84 -28.06 -5.96
C GLY A 342 -15.67 -27.94 -7.48
N GLY A 343 -15.38 -26.75 -8.01
CA GLY A 343 -15.40 -26.48 -9.46
C GLY A 343 -14.20 -25.74 -10.07
N PHE A 344 -13.31 -25.14 -9.27
CA PHE A 344 -12.08 -24.52 -9.77
C PHE A 344 -10.91 -25.47 -9.50
N TYR A 345 -10.47 -26.19 -10.53
CA TYR A 345 -9.38 -27.17 -10.48
C TYR A 345 -7.96 -26.55 -10.39
N THR A 346 -7.85 -25.29 -9.96
CA THR A 346 -6.61 -24.49 -10.01
C THR A 346 -6.11 -24.02 -8.65
N ASP A 347 -6.62 -24.61 -7.56
CA ASP A 347 -6.19 -24.33 -6.19
C ASP A 347 -4.82 -24.97 -5.96
N LYS A 348 -3.76 -24.19 -6.15
CA LYS A 348 -2.38 -24.63 -5.95
C LYS A 348 -1.60 -23.55 -5.22
N LEU A 349 -0.81 -23.96 -4.23
CA LEU A 349 0.21 -23.12 -3.60
C LEU A 349 1.60 -23.68 -3.92
N THR A 350 2.46 -22.86 -4.52
CA THR A 350 3.88 -23.17 -4.73
C THR A 350 4.73 -22.28 -3.83
N ILE A 351 5.61 -22.90 -3.05
CA ILE A 351 6.65 -22.28 -2.25
C ILE A 351 7.97 -22.79 -2.82
N SER A 352 8.73 -21.94 -3.51
CA SER A 352 10.02 -22.36 -4.06
C SER A 352 11.12 -21.33 -3.93
N ASP A 353 12.37 -21.79 -3.92
CA ASP A 353 13.55 -20.90 -3.91
C ASP A 353 13.53 -19.90 -2.72
N CYS A 354 12.88 -20.29 -1.62
CA CYS A 354 12.71 -19.43 -0.45
C CYS A 354 13.81 -19.69 0.59
N VAL A 355 14.12 -18.68 1.38
CA VAL A 355 15.01 -18.81 2.55
C VAL A 355 14.23 -18.38 3.79
N ILE A 356 13.96 -19.31 4.69
CA ILE A 356 13.23 -19.04 5.95
C ILE A 356 14.13 -19.41 7.12
N GLN A 357 14.55 -18.41 7.88
CA GLN A 357 15.59 -18.56 8.90
C GLN A 357 15.02 -18.61 10.31
N ASP A 358 15.44 -19.63 11.07
CA ASP A 358 15.11 -19.82 12.48
C ASP A 358 13.61 -19.67 12.77
N ALA A 359 12.74 -20.41 12.11
CA ALA A 359 11.30 -20.29 12.35
C ALA A 359 10.75 -21.47 13.19
N ALA A 360 9.51 -21.33 13.66
CA ALA A 360 8.83 -22.26 14.54
C ALA A 360 7.35 -22.47 14.13
N PRO A 361 7.07 -23.25 13.07
CA PRO A 361 8.00 -23.81 12.08
C PRO A 361 8.29 -22.81 10.92
N ALA A 362 9.19 -23.18 10.01
CA ALA A 362 9.44 -22.43 8.77
C ALA A 362 8.26 -22.52 7.80
N VAL A 363 7.68 -23.71 7.62
CA VAL A 363 6.43 -23.89 6.89
C VAL A 363 5.48 -24.76 7.70
N ARG A 364 4.26 -24.28 7.89
CA ARG A 364 3.15 -25.03 8.49
C ARG A 364 2.06 -25.29 7.46
N LEU A 365 1.68 -26.55 7.32
CA LEU A 365 0.48 -26.99 6.59
C LEU A 365 -0.57 -27.43 7.63
N GLY A 366 -1.67 -26.68 7.71
CA GLY A 366 -2.79 -26.97 8.59
C GLY A 366 -3.66 -28.14 8.12
N GLU A 367 -4.67 -28.49 8.92
CA GLU A 367 -5.48 -29.70 8.73
C GLU A 367 -6.27 -29.70 7.41
N ARG A 368 -6.54 -28.53 6.83
CA ARG A 368 -7.27 -28.40 5.56
C ARG A 368 -6.36 -28.07 4.39
N ALA A 369 -5.04 -27.97 4.60
CA ALA A 369 -4.09 -27.69 3.53
C ALA A 369 -4.13 -28.76 2.43
N GLU A 370 -4.16 -28.32 1.17
CA GLU A 370 -4.22 -29.20 0.02
C GLU A 370 -3.54 -28.56 -1.19
N ARG A 371 -2.95 -29.39 -2.07
CA ARG A 371 -2.31 -28.95 -3.32
C ARG A 371 -1.19 -27.94 -3.06
N VAL A 372 -0.22 -28.36 -2.26
CA VAL A 372 0.93 -27.54 -1.86
C VAL A 372 2.24 -28.13 -2.35
N TRP A 373 3.07 -27.33 -2.99
CA TRP A 373 4.41 -27.71 -3.43
C TRP A 373 5.43 -26.87 -2.69
N ILE A 374 6.27 -27.51 -1.87
CA ILE A 374 7.39 -26.90 -1.14
C ILE A 374 8.67 -27.45 -1.75
N LYS A 375 9.44 -26.63 -2.46
CA LYS A 375 10.62 -27.12 -3.17
C LYS A 375 11.79 -26.15 -3.22
N ASP A 376 12.98 -26.66 -3.50
CA ASP A 376 14.17 -25.86 -3.81
C ASP A 376 14.50 -24.77 -2.77
N SER A 377 14.07 -24.96 -1.50
CA SER A 377 14.12 -23.93 -0.47
C SER A 377 15.10 -24.28 0.65
N LEU A 378 15.66 -23.26 1.30
CA LEU A 378 16.41 -23.38 2.55
C LEU A 378 15.47 -23.08 3.72
N LEU A 379 15.12 -24.12 4.49
CA LEU A 379 14.14 -24.03 5.57
C LEU A 379 14.81 -24.36 6.90
N MET A 380 14.78 -23.39 7.82
CA MET A 380 15.47 -23.49 9.11
C MET A 380 14.47 -23.50 10.26
N GLY A 381 14.52 -24.54 11.09
CA GLY A 381 13.72 -24.68 12.32
C GLY A 381 14.53 -24.35 13.57
N ILE A 382 13.90 -23.74 14.58
CA ILE A 382 14.53 -23.55 15.89
C ILE A 382 14.56 -24.82 16.75
N ALA A 383 15.32 -24.77 17.85
CA ALA A 383 15.31 -25.85 18.83
C ALA A 383 13.90 -26.10 19.36
N GLY A 384 13.45 -27.36 19.32
CA GLY A 384 12.11 -27.75 19.76
C GLY A 384 11.00 -27.63 18.70
N SER A 385 11.29 -27.07 17.52
CA SER A 385 10.29 -26.94 16.43
C SER A 385 10.87 -27.44 15.10
N PRO A 386 10.11 -28.21 14.30
CA PRO A 386 10.58 -28.67 12.99
C PRO A 386 10.68 -27.49 11.99
N ALA A 387 11.48 -27.65 10.94
CA ALA A 387 11.46 -26.73 9.81
C ALA A 387 10.11 -26.80 9.06
N VAL A 388 9.59 -28.01 8.83
CA VAL A 388 8.29 -28.23 8.19
C VAL A 388 7.36 -29.01 9.11
N GLU A 389 6.17 -28.46 9.35
CA GLU A 389 5.10 -29.11 10.12
C GLU A 389 3.89 -29.37 9.23
N ILE A 390 3.41 -30.61 9.22
CA ILE A 390 2.27 -31.05 8.42
C ILE A 390 1.24 -31.68 9.37
N ALA A 391 0.10 -31.02 9.51
CA ALA A 391 -0.97 -31.45 10.38
C ALA A 391 -1.73 -32.66 9.82
N LYS A 392 -2.42 -33.37 10.72
CA LYS A 392 -3.34 -34.44 10.36
C LYS A 392 -4.51 -33.87 9.54
N GLY A 393 -4.72 -34.39 8.33
CA GLY A 393 -5.78 -33.94 7.41
C GLY A 393 -5.25 -33.23 6.17
N ALA A 394 -4.03 -32.66 6.23
CA ALA A 394 -3.37 -32.12 5.05
C ALA A 394 -3.21 -33.22 3.98
N ARG A 395 -3.38 -32.89 2.70
CA ARG A 395 -3.37 -33.88 1.61
C ARG A 395 -2.88 -33.33 0.27
N PHE A 396 -2.41 -34.20 -0.60
CA PHE A 396 -1.92 -33.84 -1.95
C PHE A 396 -0.87 -32.72 -1.92
N PHE A 397 0.28 -33.00 -1.30
CA PHE A 397 1.37 -32.04 -1.19
C PHE A 397 2.73 -32.68 -1.51
N TYR A 398 3.65 -31.89 -2.06
CA TYR A 398 5.02 -32.29 -2.35
C TYR A 398 5.99 -31.46 -1.50
N VAL A 399 6.97 -32.13 -0.91
CA VAL A 399 8.11 -31.51 -0.21
C VAL A 399 9.38 -32.07 -0.84
N THR A 400 9.99 -31.35 -1.78
CA THR A 400 11.07 -31.90 -2.62
C THR A 400 12.29 -31.01 -2.71
N ASP A 401 13.48 -31.60 -2.73
CA ASP A 401 14.74 -30.88 -3.04
C ASP A 401 15.05 -29.67 -2.15
N ASN A 402 14.54 -29.67 -0.90
CA ASN A 402 14.82 -28.62 0.07
C ASN A 402 16.11 -28.93 0.85
N ILE A 403 16.73 -27.88 1.38
CA ILE A 403 17.77 -27.99 2.41
C ILE A 403 17.15 -27.64 3.76
N PHE A 404 17.20 -28.59 4.69
CA PHE A 404 16.78 -28.38 6.06
C PHE A 404 17.99 -28.11 6.95
N GLN A 405 17.97 -26.99 7.67
CA GLN A 405 18.90 -26.72 8.76
C GLN A 405 18.13 -26.74 10.08
N GLN A 406 18.36 -27.76 10.89
CA GLN A 406 17.58 -27.98 12.10
C GLN A 406 18.45 -27.85 13.35
N ARG A 407 18.00 -27.04 14.31
CA ARG A 407 18.66 -26.90 15.60
C ARG A 407 18.03 -27.82 16.65
N GLY A 408 18.82 -28.23 17.63
CA GLY A 408 18.32 -28.88 18.86
C GLY A 408 17.84 -30.33 18.73
N GLY A 409 18.29 -31.08 17.70
CA GLY A 409 18.07 -32.53 17.61
C GLY A 409 16.64 -32.98 17.25
N VAL A 410 15.75 -32.04 16.91
CA VAL A 410 14.41 -32.34 16.40
C VAL A 410 14.51 -32.86 14.96
N LYS A 411 13.55 -33.68 14.52
CA LYS A 411 13.46 -34.01 13.09
C LYS A 411 13.08 -32.76 12.29
N PRO A 412 13.72 -32.46 11.15
CA PRO A 412 13.42 -31.26 10.37
C PRO A 412 12.00 -31.23 9.79
N LEU A 413 11.38 -32.40 9.64
CA LEU A 413 10.04 -32.55 9.12
C LEU A 413 9.20 -33.37 10.11
N SER A 414 8.06 -32.80 10.51
CA SER A 414 7.02 -33.46 11.31
C SER A 414 5.79 -33.67 10.43
N ASP A 415 5.42 -34.92 10.20
CA ASP A 415 4.32 -35.30 9.31
C ASP A 415 3.30 -36.19 10.03
N LEU A 416 2.10 -35.65 10.23
CA LEU A 416 0.96 -36.33 10.85
C LEU A 416 -0.12 -36.73 9.84
N SER A 417 0.18 -36.66 8.53
CA SER A 417 -0.76 -36.89 7.42
C SER A 417 -0.67 -38.31 6.86
N GLU A 418 -0.94 -39.31 7.70
CA GLU A 418 -0.71 -40.74 7.38
C GLU A 418 -1.37 -41.23 6.07
N THR A 419 -2.56 -40.72 5.76
CA THR A 419 -3.38 -41.16 4.60
C THR A 419 -3.32 -40.21 3.41
N ALA A 420 -2.41 -39.24 3.42
CA ALA A 420 -2.33 -38.24 2.36
C ALA A 420 -1.64 -38.79 1.11
N ASP A 421 -2.17 -38.42 -0.08
CA ASP A 421 -1.37 -38.44 -1.30
C ASP A 421 -0.23 -37.43 -1.13
N LYS A 422 1.03 -37.88 -1.13
CA LYS A 422 2.18 -37.00 -0.87
C LYS A 422 3.46 -37.51 -1.52
N LEU A 423 4.38 -36.59 -1.77
CA LEU A 423 5.73 -36.89 -2.23
C LEU A 423 6.73 -36.13 -1.34
N ILE A 424 7.63 -36.87 -0.69
CA ILE A 424 8.68 -36.30 0.16
C ILE A 424 10.00 -36.95 -0.26
N GLU A 425 10.77 -36.28 -1.12
CA GLU A 425 12.00 -36.82 -1.72
C GLU A 425 13.05 -35.74 -1.99
N GLY A 426 14.31 -36.12 -2.24
CA GLY A 426 15.37 -35.18 -2.61
C GLY A 426 15.85 -34.21 -1.51
N ASN A 427 15.12 -34.09 -0.39
CA ASN A 427 15.47 -33.18 0.70
C ASN A 427 16.76 -33.58 1.41
N ARG A 428 17.60 -32.59 1.74
CA ARG A 428 18.89 -32.77 2.42
C ARG A 428 18.85 -32.15 3.81
N ILE A 429 19.58 -32.73 4.75
CA ILE A 429 19.78 -32.16 6.08
C ILE A 429 21.20 -31.63 6.14
N GLU A 430 21.33 -30.32 6.29
CA GLU A 430 22.59 -29.67 6.57
C GLU A 430 22.74 -29.54 8.09
N LYS A 431 23.81 -30.14 8.63
CA LYS A 431 24.09 -30.10 10.07
C LYS A 431 24.73 -28.76 10.41
N LEU A 432 24.11 -28.02 11.34
CA LEU A 432 24.66 -26.80 11.93
C LEU A 432 25.61 -27.11 13.09
#